data_AF-A0A2R6AIC1-F1
#
_entry.id   AF-A0A2R6AIC1-F1
#
_cell.length_a   1.000
_cell.length_b   1.000
_cell.length_c   1.000
_cell.angle_alpha   90.00
_cell.angle_beta   90.00
_cell.angle_gamma   90.00
#
_symmetry.space_group_name_H-M   'P 1'
#
loop_
_entity.id
_entity.type
_entity.pdbx_description
1 polymer ?
#
loop_
_entity_poly.entity_id
_entity_poly.type
_entity_poly.pdbx_seq_one_letter_code
_entity_poly.pdbx_strand_id
1 'polypeptide(L)'
;MAGVIATDCTLLSLQTRKAGIVLGNNTWILSDIDVNNGALFDSKGLRRFDVIILGFTEYVTQKEYFAYKRFVASGGHILFLSACNLLRFPTTQPQKR
;
A
#
# COMPACT_ATOMS: atom_id res chain seq x y z
N MET A 1 10.54 4.14 -11.88
CA MET A 1 11.29 3.56 -10.75
C MET A 1 10.37 2.53 -10.16
N ALA A 2 10.61 1.24 -10.44
CA ALA A 2 9.67 0.18 -10.10
C ALA A 2 9.73 -0.12 -8.61
N GLY A 3 8.69 0.28 -7.90
CA GLY A 3 8.58 0.12 -6.47
C GLY A 3 7.45 -0.82 -6.08
N VAL A 4 7.74 -1.71 -5.15
CA VAL A 4 6.78 -2.60 -4.50
C VAL A 4 6.54 -2.08 -3.07
N ILE A 5 5.28 -1.96 -2.67
CA ILE A 5 4.92 -1.67 -1.28
C ILE A 5 4.55 -2.97 -0.58
N ALA A 6 5.07 -3.22 0.63
CA ALA A 6 4.56 -4.28 1.50
C ALA A 6 4.22 -3.72 2.87
N THR A 7 3.00 -4.00 3.32
CA THR A 7 2.48 -3.53 4.60
C THR A 7 2.62 -4.57 5.73
N ASP A 8 3.22 -5.73 5.47
CA ASP A 8 3.43 -6.77 6.50
C ASP A 8 4.79 -7.48 6.33
N CYS A 9 5.41 -7.83 7.46
CA CYS A 9 6.82 -8.16 7.72
C CYS A 9 7.39 -9.40 6.99
N THR A 10 6.65 -10.06 6.11
CA THR A 10 7.07 -11.34 5.50
C THR A 10 8.08 -11.20 4.36
N LEU A 11 8.34 -9.99 3.86
CA LEU A 11 9.32 -9.76 2.79
C LEU A 11 10.79 -9.72 3.25
N LEU A 12 11.09 -9.90 4.54
CA LEU A 12 12.47 -9.87 5.05
C LEU A 12 13.26 -11.18 4.87
N SER A 13 12.68 -12.20 4.23
CA SER A 13 13.33 -13.51 4.07
C SER A 13 14.57 -13.48 3.15
N LEU A 14 15.50 -14.42 3.35
CA LEU A 14 16.68 -14.61 2.49
C LEU A 14 16.32 -14.93 1.03
N GLN A 15 15.12 -15.48 0.78
CA GLN A 15 14.62 -15.77 -0.56
C GLN A 15 14.23 -14.49 -1.32
N THR A 16 13.76 -13.47 -0.60
CA THR A 16 13.36 -12.18 -1.19
C THR A 16 14.54 -11.46 -1.86
N ARG A 17 15.73 -11.53 -1.25
CA ARG A 17 16.97 -11.00 -1.85
C ARG A 17 17.38 -11.76 -3.11
N LYS A 18 17.18 -13.09 -3.16
CA LYS A 18 17.45 -13.89 -4.36
C LYS A 18 16.48 -13.56 -5.49
N ALA A 19 15.23 -13.20 -5.16
CA ALA A 19 14.23 -12.69 -6.10
C ALA A 19 14.47 -11.22 -6.51
N GLY A 20 15.53 -10.58 -6.03
CA GLY A 20 15.88 -9.20 -6.39
C GLY A 20 15.04 -8.13 -5.68
N ILE A 21 14.26 -8.49 -4.65
CA ILE A 21 13.45 -7.57 -3.86
C ILE A 21 14.31 -7.09 -2.68
N VAL A 22 14.63 -5.79 -2.66
CA VAL A 22 15.55 -5.16 -1.72
C VAL A 22 14.89 -3.93 -1.11
N LEU A 23 14.68 -3.97 0.20
CA LEU A 23 14.13 -2.86 0.97
C LEU A 23 14.97 -1.59 0.82
N GLY A 24 14.30 -0.45 0.62
CA GLY A 24 14.91 0.85 0.43
C GLY A 24 15.41 1.13 -1.00
N ASN A 25 15.51 0.10 -1.86
CA ASN A 25 15.94 0.27 -3.25
C ASN A 25 14.76 0.18 -4.23
N ASN A 26 14.10 -0.98 -4.29
CA ASN A 26 12.94 -1.23 -5.14
C ASN A 26 11.70 -1.66 -4.35
N THR A 27 11.80 -1.66 -3.01
CA THR A 27 10.70 -2.02 -2.13
C THR A 27 10.66 -1.07 -0.95
N TRP A 28 9.47 -0.59 -0.62
CA TRP A 28 9.25 0.33 0.49
C TRP A 28 8.13 -0.21 1.39
N ILE A 29 8.29 0.00 2.69
CA ILE A 29 7.23 -0.30 3.65
C ILE A 29 6.56 1.04 3.95
N LEU A 30 5.25 1.10 3.70
CA LEU A 30 4.44 2.28 3.99
C LEU A 30 3.44 1.93 5.09
N SER A 31 3.25 2.84 6.03
CA SER A 31 2.13 2.79 6.96
C SER A 31 0.84 3.28 6.30
N ASP A 32 -0.29 2.98 6.93
CA ASP A 32 -1.59 3.60 6.65
C ASP A 32 -1.53 5.13 6.74
N ILE A 33 -0.80 5.67 7.73
CA ILE A 33 -0.55 7.12 7.87
C ILE A 33 0.15 7.68 6.62
N ASP A 34 1.16 7.00 6.09
CA ASP A 34 1.85 7.43 4.87
C ASP A 34 0.91 7.45 3.66
N VAL A 35 0.07 6.43 3.52
CA VAL A 35 -0.94 6.35 2.46
C VAL A 35 -1.97 7.48 2.61
N ASN A 36 -2.44 7.72 3.82
CA ASN A 36 -3.35 8.82 4.13
C ASN A 36 -2.72 10.19 3.83
N ASN A 37 -1.40 10.32 4.02
CA ASN A 37 -0.63 11.52 3.68
C ASN A 37 -0.30 11.65 2.17
N GLY A 38 -0.71 10.67 1.37
CA GLY A 38 -0.58 10.72 -0.09
C GLY A 38 0.71 10.09 -0.63
N ALA A 39 1.42 9.27 0.14
CA ALA A 39 2.70 8.68 -0.24
C ALA A 39 2.68 7.86 -1.53
N LEU A 40 1.51 7.41 -2.00
CA LEU A 40 1.34 6.65 -3.24
C LEU A 40 1.62 7.46 -4.52
N PHE A 41 1.58 8.79 -4.42
CA PHE A 41 1.76 9.71 -5.54
C PHE A 41 2.89 10.69 -5.24
N ASP A 42 3.55 11.16 -6.29
CA ASP A 42 4.56 12.22 -6.20
C ASP A 42 3.89 13.61 -6.17
N SER A 43 4.70 14.66 -6.06
CA SER A 43 4.21 16.04 -6.08
C SER A 43 3.55 16.46 -7.39
N LYS A 44 3.77 15.70 -8.48
CA LYS A 44 3.12 15.89 -9.79
C LYS A 44 1.85 15.07 -9.94
N GLY A 45 1.49 14.27 -8.92
CA GLY A 45 0.32 13.39 -8.92
C GLY A 45 0.51 12.11 -9.73
N LEU A 46 1.75 11.80 -10.15
CA LEU A 46 2.11 10.55 -10.80
C LEU A 46 2.31 9.46 -9.76
N ARG A 47 1.99 8.23 -10.14
CA ARG A 47 2.12 7.06 -9.28
C ARG A 47 3.60 6.78 -8.99
N ARG A 48 3.95 6.59 -7.71
CA ARG A 48 5.33 6.32 -7.28
C ARG A 48 5.75 4.86 -7.33
N PHE A 49 4.78 3.95 -7.38
CA PHE A 49 4.97 2.51 -7.25
C PHE A 49 4.19 1.79 -8.35
N ASP A 50 4.66 0.64 -8.81
CA ASP A 50 3.93 -0.13 -9.83
C ASP A 50 2.99 -1.15 -9.20
N VAL A 51 3.40 -1.69 -8.04
CA VAL A 51 2.65 -2.71 -7.31
C VAL A 51 2.54 -2.32 -5.83
N ILE A 52 1.33 -2.44 -5.28
CA ILE A 52 1.07 -2.40 -3.84
C ILE A 52 0.71 -3.80 -3.38
N ILE A 53 1.31 -4.25 -2.28
CA ILE A 53 0.95 -5.50 -1.61
C ILE A 53 0.30 -5.13 -0.28
N LEU A 54 -0.96 -5.52 -0.12
CA LEU A 54 -1.72 -5.35 1.11
C LEU A 54 -1.77 -6.68 1.85
N GLY A 55 -1.06 -6.77 2.98
CA GLY A 55 -1.05 -7.92 3.87
C GLY A 55 -2.42 -8.14 4.53
N PHE A 56 -2.68 -7.35 5.57
CA PHE A 56 -3.99 -7.25 6.20
C PHE A 56 -4.31 -5.77 6.43
N THR A 57 -5.39 -5.29 5.82
CA THR A 57 -5.83 -3.89 5.92
C THR A 57 -7.35 -3.88 6.02
N GLU A 58 -7.84 -4.12 7.22
CA GLU A 58 -9.26 -4.30 7.49
C GLU A 58 -10.02 -2.98 7.40
N TYR A 59 -9.58 -1.94 8.12
CA TYR A 59 -10.26 -0.65 8.20
C TYR A 59 -9.45 0.45 7.54
N VAL A 60 -10.06 1.11 6.55
CA VAL A 60 -9.45 2.20 5.79
C VAL A 60 -10.28 3.46 5.87
N THR A 61 -9.61 4.61 5.89
CA THR A 61 -10.29 5.90 5.74
C THR A 61 -10.88 6.03 4.34
N GLN A 62 -11.85 6.93 4.20
CA GLN A 62 -12.37 7.29 2.89
C GLN A 62 -11.26 7.84 1.98
N LYS A 63 -10.29 8.58 2.53
CA LYS A 63 -9.16 9.14 1.80
C LYS A 63 -8.23 8.05 1.27
N GLU A 64 -7.84 7.09 2.12
CA GLU A 64 -7.03 5.93 1.72
C GLU A 64 -7.74 5.10 0.65
N TYR A 65 -9.03 4.80 0.85
CA TYR A 65 -9.81 4.06 -0.13
C TYR A 65 -9.84 4.74 -1.50
N PHE A 66 -10.00 6.06 -1.54
CA PHE A 66 -9.91 6.82 -2.79
C PHE A 66 -8.49 6.83 -3.38
N ALA A 67 -7.45 6.86 -2.54
CA ALA A 67 -6.07 6.77 -2.99
C ALA A 67 -5.80 5.42 -3.68
N TYR A 68 -6.25 4.31 -3.09
CA TYR A 68 -6.14 2.97 -3.70
C TYR A 68 -6.93 2.87 -5.01
N LYS A 69 -8.16 3.40 -5.06
CA LYS A 69 -8.93 3.43 -6.32
C LYS A 69 -8.23 4.24 -7.40
N ARG A 70 -7.69 5.42 -7.07
CA ARG A 70 -6.93 6.25 -8.01
C ARG A 70 -5.66 5.54 -8.48
N PHE A 71 -4.99 4.80 -7.59
CA PHE A 71 -3.79 4.04 -7.92
C PHE A 71 -4.09 2.99 -9.00
N VAL A 72 -5.15 2.21 -8.82
CA VAL A 72 -5.60 1.22 -9.82
C VAL A 72 -6.03 1.91 -11.12
N ALA A 73 -6.79 3.01 -11.02
CA ALA A 73 -7.24 3.77 -12.20
C ALA A 73 -6.07 4.37 -13.01
N SER A 74 -4.93 4.64 -12.37
CA SER A 74 -3.69 5.06 -13.05
C SER A 74 -2.93 3.91 -13.73
N GLY A 75 -3.43 2.67 -13.64
CA GLY A 75 -2.80 1.46 -14.18
C GLY A 75 -1.86 0.74 -13.20
N GLY A 76 -1.98 0.99 -11.89
CA GLY A 76 -1.19 0.32 -10.87
C GLY A 76 -1.86 -0.99 -10.42
N HIS A 77 -1.08 -1.96 -9.96
CA HIS A 77 -1.62 -3.23 -9.50
C HIS A 77 -1.62 -3.33 -7.98
N ILE A 78 -2.70 -3.85 -7.40
CA ILE A 78 -2.79 -4.15 -5.97
C ILE A 78 -2.91 -5.66 -5.80
N LEU A 79 -2.02 -6.24 -5.00
CA LEU A 79 -2.04 -7.63 -4.58
C LEU A 79 -2.59 -7.70 -3.15
N PHE A 80 -3.69 -8.41 -2.97
CA PHE A 80 -4.27 -8.67 -1.65
C PHE A 80 -3.77 -10.03 -1.14
N LEU A 81 -3.15 -10.06 0.04
CA LEU A 81 -2.65 -11.29 0.66
C LEU A 81 -3.54 -11.83 1.79
N SER A 82 -4.66 -11.16 2.07
CA SER A 82 -5.66 -11.61 3.04
C SER A 82 -7.07 -11.50 2.48
N ALA A 83 -7.95 -12.35 3.00
CA ALA A 83 -9.35 -12.45 2.58
C ALA A 83 -10.19 -11.24 3.00
N CYS A 84 -9.83 -10.54 4.09
CA CYS A 84 -10.59 -9.45 4.66
C CYS A 84 -9.85 -8.11 4.54
N ASN A 85 -9.76 -7.57 3.32
CA ASN A 85 -9.18 -6.26 3.06
C ASN A 85 -10.27 -5.24 2.66
N LEU A 86 -10.13 -4.00 3.14
CA LEU A 86 -10.96 -2.84 2.78
C LEU A 86 -12.42 -2.88 3.28
N LEU A 87 -12.64 -3.34 4.52
CA LEU A 87 -13.92 -3.16 5.18
C LEU A 87 -14.14 -1.67 5.50
N ARG A 88 -15.06 -1.07 4.77
CA ARG A 88 -15.43 0.33 4.94
C ARG A 88 -16.43 0.45 6.09
N PHE A 89 -16.04 1.12 7.17
CA PHE A 89 -17.01 1.60 8.15
C PHE A 89 -17.76 2.83 7.60
N PRO A 90 -19.10 2.88 7.70
CA PRO A 90 -19.83 4.14 7.55
C PRO A 90 -19.37 5.10 8.66
N THR A 91 -19.08 6.33 8.26
CA THR A 91 -18.46 7.38 9.07
C THR A 91 -19.21 7.64 10.38
N THR A 92 -18.66 7.21 11.53
CA THR A 92 -18.79 7.84 12.88
C THR A 92 -18.05 7.03 13.98
N GLN A 93 -16.77 6.71 13.80
CA GLN A 93 -15.91 6.32 14.94
C GLN A 93 -14.52 6.93 14.78
N PRO A 94 -13.91 7.49 15.85
CA PRO A 94 -12.51 7.87 15.82
C PRO A 94 -11.67 6.61 15.60
N GLN A 95 -10.86 6.63 14.53
CA GLN A 95 -10.01 5.53 14.14
C GLN A 95 -8.99 5.25 15.26
N LYS A 96 -8.93 3.99 15.72
CA LYS A 96 -8.03 3.56 16.80
C LYS A 96 -6.58 3.79 16.39
N ARG A 97 -5.84 4.49 17.27
CA ARG A 97 -4.39 4.66 17.25
C ARG A 97 -3.65 3.33 17.23
#